data_AF-A0A7J9T9R5-F1
#
_entry.id   AF-A0A7J9T9R5-F1
#
_cell.length_a   1.000
_cell.length_b   1.000
_cell.length_c   1.000
_cell.angle_alpha   90.00
_cell.angle_beta   90.00
_cell.angle_gamma   90.00
#
_symmetry.space_group_name_H-M   'P 1'
#
loop_
_entity.id
_entity.type
_entity.pdbx_description
1 polymer ?
#
loop_
_entity_poly.entity_id
_entity_poly.type
_entity_poly.pdbx_seq_one_letter_code
_entity_poly.pdbx_strand_id
1 'polypeptide(L)' 'MRSAHSNPLLYVELYRNNQITLGKFAELAGVPIHNAAKILESQGITPELGSSTIKELDEEIKIARRIG' A
#
# COMPACT_ATOMS: atom_id res chain seq x y z
N MET A 1 -15.80 19.82 -12.95
CA MET A 1 -14.59 19.55 -12.13
C MET A 1 -14.50 18.04 -11.97
N ARG A 2 -13.45 17.41 -12.52
CA ARG A 2 -13.30 15.95 -12.49
C ARG A 2 -12.95 15.51 -11.08
N SER A 3 -13.92 14.94 -10.37
CA SER A 3 -13.66 14.16 -9.17
C SER A 3 -12.65 13.06 -9.54
N ALA A 4 -11.43 13.15 -9.02
CA ALA A 4 -10.48 12.06 -9.10
C ALA A 4 -11.03 10.93 -8.24
N HIS A 5 -11.97 10.16 -8.82
CA HIS A 5 -12.35 8.86 -8.30
C HIS A 5 -11.11 7.98 -8.46
N SER A 6 -10.28 7.98 -7.43
CA SER A 6 -9.26 6.99 -7.19
C SER A 6 -9.88 5.62 -7.35
N ASN A 7 -9.72 5.00 -8.53
CA ASN A 7 -10.33 3.71 -8.84
C ASN A 7 -9.51 2.63 -8.11
N PRO A 8 -10.03 2.02 -7.02
CA PRO A 8 -9.25 1.07 -6.24
C PRO A 8 -8.78 -0.12 -7.09
N LEU A 9 -9.56 -0.48 -8.11
CA LEU A 9 -9.21 -1.53 -9.07
C LEU A 9 -7.98 -1.17 -9.89
N LEU A 10 -7.81 0.11 -10.27
CA LEU A 10 -6.65 0.56 -11.03
C LEU A 10 -5.36 0.35 -10.22
N TYR A 11 -5.35 0.68 -8.93
CA TYR A 11 -4.16 0.52 -8.10
C TYR A 11 -3.81 -0.94 -7.90
N VAL A 12 -4.81 -1.80 -7.75
CA VAL A 12 -4.62 -3.25 -7.68
C VAL A 12 -4.03 -3.79 -8.98
N GLU A 13 -4.52 -3.33 -10.14
CA GLU A 13 -3.96 -3.71 -11.45
C GLU A 13 -2.52 -3.22 -11.64
N LEU A 14 -2.23 -1.97 -11.28
CA LEU A 14 -0.88 -1.41 -11.34
C LEU A 14 0.09 -2.23 -10.46
N TYR A 15 -0.34 -2.62 -9.26
CA TYR A 15 0.46 -3.44 -8.36
C TYR A 15 0.66 -4.85 -8.92
N ARG A 16 -0.41 -5.51 -9.38
CA ARG A 16 -0.36 -6.86 -9.98
C ARG A 16 0.56 -6.94 -11.20
N ASN A 17 0.65 -5.85 -11.95
CA ASN A 17 1.53 -5.74 -13.13
C ASN A 17 2.95 -5.30 -12.78
N ASN A 18 3.34 -5.28 -11.49
CA ASN A 18 4.64 -4.81 -11.00
C ASN A 18 5.01 -3.38 -11.45
N GLN A 19 4.01 -2.53 -11.71
CA GLN A 19 4.23 -1.14 -12.13
C GLN A 19 4.39 -0.19 -10.94
N ILE A 20 3.90 -0.59 -9.77
CA ILE A 20 4.03 0.16 -8.51
C ILE A 20 4.43 -0.78 -7.37
N THR A 21 5.12 -0.23 -6.37
CA THR A 21 5.46 -0.94 -5.13
C THR A 21 4.29 -0.94 -4.15
N LEU A 22 4.40 -1.72 -3.06
CA LEU A 22 3.39 -1.73 -1.99
C LEU A 22 3.28 -0.36 -1.32
N GLY A 23 4.41 0.32 -1.09
CA GLY A 23 4.43 1.69 -0.56
C GLY A 23 3.70 2.66 -1.49
N LYS A 24 3.92 2.57 -2.81
CA LYS A 24 3.22 3.42 -3.77
C LYS A 24 1.73 3.11 -3.87
N PHE A 25 1.35 1.84 -3.73
CA PHE A 25 -0.05 1.45 -3.61
C PHE A 25 -0.69 2.07 -2.36
N ALA A 26 -0.02 2.01 -1.21
CA ALA A 26 -0.49 2.57 0.05
C ALA A 26 -0.71 4.09 -0.04
N GLU A 27 0.24 4.81 -0.66
CA GLU A 27 0.15 6.23 -0.94
C GLU A 27 -1.07 6.56 -1.82
N LEU A 28 -1.25 5.84 -2.93
CA LEU A 28 -2.36 6.05 -3.87
C LEU A 28 -3.73 5.70 -3.26
N ALA A 29 -3.76 4.67 -2.42
CA ALA A 29 -4.96 4.24 -1.71
C ALA A 29 -5.25 5.10 -0.48
N GLY A 30 -4.32 5.96 -0.04
CA GLY A 30 -4.47 6.80 1.13
C GLY A 30 -4.58 6.01 2.44
N VAL A 31 -3.94 4.84 2.50
CA VAL A 31 -3.96 3.94 3.66
C VAL A 31 -2.54 3.64 4.13
N PRO A 32 -2.33 3.31 5.41
CA PRO A 32 -1.04 2.79 5.87
C PRO A 32 -0.61 1.53 5.11
N ILE A 33 0.70 1.30 4.99
CA ILE A 33 1.24 0.14 4.25
C ILE A 33 0.70 -1.20 4.75
N HIS A 34 0.52 -1.36 6.06
CA HIS A 34 -0.04 -2.59 6.63
C HIS A 34 -1.50 -2.84 6.22
N ASN A 35 -2.28 -1.77 5.98
CA ASN A 35 -3.64 -1.87 5.47
C ASN A 35 -3.64 -2.10 3.96
N ALA A 36 -2.71 -1.49 3.22
CA ALA A 36 -2.49 -1.80 1.82
C ALA A 36 -2.20 -3.29 1.57
N ALA A 37 -1.34 -3.89 2.41
CA ALA A 37 -1.07 -5.32 2.36
C ALA A 37 -2.35 -6.16 2.51
N LYS A 38 -3.17 -5.86 3.53
CA LYS A 38 -4.45 -6.53 3.77
C LYS A 38 -5.44 -6.37 2.61
N ILE A 39 -5.47 -5.19 1.97
CA ILE A 39 -6.32 -4.96 0.80
C ILE A 39 -5.89 -5.88 -0.34
N LEU A 40 -4.59 -5.99 -0.63
CA LEU A 40 -4.08 -6.89 -1.67
C LEU A 40 -4.32 -8.36 -1.34
N GLU A 41 -4.12 -8.77 -0.09
CA GLU A 41 -4.44 -10.13 0.38
C GLU A 41 -5.93 -10.46 0.20
N SER A 42 -6.84 -9.50 0.46
CA SER A 42 -8.27 -9.69 0.23
C SER A 42 -8.64 -9.91 -1.25
N GLN A 43 -7.75 -9.50 -2.16
CA GLN A 43 -7.88 -9.71 -3.61
C GLN A 43 -7.11 -10.96 -4.10
N GLY A 44 -6.60 -11.78 -3.18
CA GLY A 44 -5.81 -12.98 -3.48
C GLY A 44 -4.41 -12.67 -4.01
N ILE A 45 -3.89 -11.46 -3.77
CA ILE A 45 -2.54 -11.06 -4.16
C ILE A 45 -1.66 -11.13 -2.92
N THR A 46 -0.60 -11.93 -2.96
CA THR A 46 0.41 -11.94 -1.90
C THR A 46 1.32 -10.73 -2.09
N PRO A 47 1.29 -9.73 -1.20
CA PRO A 47 2.12 -8.55 -1.36
C PRO A 47 3.59 -8.91 -1.11
N GLU A 48 4.46 -8.60 -2.07
CA GLU A 48 5.90 -8.70 -1.88
C GLU A 48 6.40 -7.48 -1.10
N LEU A 49 6.95 -7.74 0.08
CA LEU A 49 7.65 -6.75 0.88
C LEU A 49 9.08 -6.60 0.34
N GLY A 50 9.23 -5.73 -0.65
CA GLY A 50 10.55 -5.29 -1.09
C GLY A 50 11.36 -4.68 0.08
N SER A 51 12.69 -4.70 -0.02
CA SER A 51 13.58 -4.19 1.04
C SER A 51 13.33 -2.71 1.40
N SER A 52 12.87 -1.90 0.44
CA SER A 52 12.40 -0.52 0.69
C SER A 52 11.09 -0.49 1.50
N THR A 53 10.15 -1.37 1.17
CA THR A 53 8.84 -1.50 1.85
C THR A 53 9.00 -1.93 3.31
N ILE A 54 9.96 -2.80 3.61
CA ILE A 54 10.27 -3.23 5.00
C ILE A 54 10.71 -2.04 5.84
N LYS A 55 11.52 -1.12 5.28
CA LYS A 55 11.95 0.10 5.99
C LYS A 55 10.76 1.03 6.26
N GLU A 56 9.89 1.23 5.27
CA GLU A 56 8.69 2.06 5.43
C GLU A 56 7.75 1.48 6.49
N LEU A 57 7.56 0.15 6.53
CA LEU A 57 6.81 -0.54 7.58
C LEU A 57 7.44 -0.35 8.98
N ASP A 58 8.75 -0.49 9.10
CA ASP A 58 9.45 -0.32 10.38
C ASP A 58 9.36 1.13 10.89
N GLU A 59 9.42 2.11 9.99
CA GLU A 59 9.19 3.52 10.31
C GLU A 59 7.74 3.79 10.73
N GLU A 60 6.74 3.26 10.01
CA GLU A 60 5.33 3.37 10.41
C GLU A 60 5.09 2.77 11.82
N ILE A 61 5.65 1.58 12.09
CA ILE A 61 5.54 0.92 13.40
C ILE A 61 6.22 1.74 14.50
N LYS A 62 7.40 2.30 14.24
CA LYS A 62 8.10 3.17 15.19
C LYS A 62 7.29 4.41 15.52
N ILE A 63 6.68 5.04 14.51
CA ILE A 63 5.80 6.20 14.70
C ILE A 63 4.59 5.78 15.56
N ALA A 64 3.90 4.69 15.21
CA ALA A 64 2.74 4.20 15.95
C ALA A 64 3.06 3.93 17.43
N ARG A 65 4.23 3.34 17.73
CA ARG A 65 4.69 3.07 19.11
C ARG A 65 5.05 4.32 19.91
N ARG A 66 5.31 5.45 19.25
CA ARG A 66 5.75 6.69 19.89
C ARG A 66 4.58 7.62 20.25
N ILE A 67 3.42 7.39 19.64
CA ILE A 67 2.19 8.16 19.86
C ILE A 67 1.22 7.38 20.78
N GLY A 68 1.45 6.08 21.00
CA GLY A 68 0.69 5.22 21.91
C GLY A 68 1.25 5.16 23.34
#